data_AF-A0A956GHH1-F1
#
_entry.id   AF-A0A956GHH1-F1
#
_cell.length_a   1.000
_cell.length_b   1.000
_cell.length_c   1.000
_cell.angle_alpha   90.00
_cell.angle_beta   90.00
_cell.angle_gamma   90.00
#
_symmetry.space_group_name_H-M   'P 1'
#
loop_
_entity.id
_entity.type
_entity.pdbx_description
1 polymer ?
#
loop_
_entity_poly.entity_id
_entity_poly.type
_entity_poly.pdbx_seq_one_letter_code
_entity_poly.pdbx_strand_id
1 'polypeptide(L)' 'MISVDSKAPDFTLADHLGRVIKLSDYAGKQHVMLLFYPLDFTPT' A
#
# COMPACT_ATOMS: atom_id res chain seq x y z
N MET A 1 15.09 -2.13 4.01
CA MET A 1 14.94 -3.31 3.11
C MET A 1 13.96 -4.26 3.79
N ILE A 2 12.93 -4.72 3.08
CA ILE A 2 11.95 -5.70 3.59
C ILE A 2 12.40 -7.08 3.11
N SER A 3 12.48 -8.08 4.00
CA SER A 3 12.88 -9.44 3.63
C SER A 3 11.67 -10.24 3.15
N VAL A 4 11.90 -11.21 2.28
CA VAL A 4 10.89 -12.20 1.90
C VAL A 4 10.40 -12.93 3.16
N ASP A 5 9.11 -13.30 3.17
CA ASP A 5 8.38 -13.94 4.28
C ASP A 5 8.27 -13.13 5.57
N SER A 6 8.84 -11.92 5.64
CA SER A 6 8.59 -11.03 6.76
C SER A 6 7.17 -10.46 6.72
N LYS A 7 6.60 -10.25 7.91
CA LYS A 7 5.32 -9.56 8.03
C LYS A 7 5.45 -8.16 7.43
N ALA A 8 4.54 -7.82 6.51
CA ALA A 8 4.49 -6.48 5.93
C ALA A 8 4.33 -5.42 7.03
N PRO A 9 5.09 -4.31 6.98
CA PRO A 9 4.91 -3.18 7.90
C PRO A 9 3.51 -2.59 7.75
N ASP A 10 2.82 -2.37 8.87
CA ASP A 10 1.50 -1.74 8.84
C ASP A 10 1.63 -0.25 8.51
N PHE A 11 0.62 0.31 7.86
CA PHE A 11 0.53 1.73 7.58
C PHE A 11 -0.91 2.20 7.62
N THR A 12 -1.09 3.50 7.81
CA THR A 12 -2.39 4.17 7.71
C THR A 12 -2.20 5.45 6.92
N LEU A 13 -2.83 5.54 5.75
CA LEU A 13 -2.69 6.64 4.82
C LEU A 13 -4.07 7.03 4.26
N ALA A 14 -4.25 8.31 3.95
CA ALA A 14 -5.39 8.75 3.15
C ALA A 14 -5.13 8.45 1.67
N ASP A 15 -6.16 8.00 0.94
CA ASP A 15 -6.12 7.92 -0.51
C ASP A 15 -6.45 9.29 -1.16
N HIS A 16 -6.48 9.32 -2.50
CA HIS A 16 -6.77 10.55 -3.27
C HIS A 16 -8.19 11.11 -3.07
N LEU A 17 -9.10 10.34 -2.46
CA LEU A 17 -10.46 10.78 -2.10
C LEU A 17 -10.60 11.10 -0.60
N GLY A 18 -9.49 11.07 0.15
CA GLY A 18 -9.49 11.31 1.60
C GLY A 18 -9.98 10.12 2.44
N ARG A 19 -10.15 8.93 1.86
CA ARG A 19 -10.50 7.73 2.61
C ARG A 19 -9.28 7.20 3.32
N VAL A 20 -9.39 6.92 4.61
CA VAL A 20 -8.31 6.33 5.39
C VAL A 20 -8.21 4.85 5.08
N ILE A 21 -7.05 4.42 4.61
CA ILE A 21 -6.71 3.03 4.32
C ILE A 21 -5.70 2.55 5.35
N LYS A 22 -5.97 1.40 5.97
CA LYS A 22 -5.03 0.72 6.87
C LYS A 22 -4.69 -0.66 6.31
N LEU A 23 -3.40 -0.99 6.20
CA LEU A 23 -2.97 -2.26 5.62
C LEU A 23 -3.53 -3.46 6.42
N SER A 24 -3.56 -3.34 7.75
CA SER A 24 -4.11 -4.40 8.61
C SER A 24 -5.56 -4.78 8.30
N ASP A 25 -6.36 -3.89 7.70
CA ASP A 25 -7.77 -4.16 7.44
C ASP A 25 -7.99 -5.21 6.34
N TYR A 26 -6.95 -5.45 5.53
CA TYR A 26 -6.89 -6.42 4.44
C TYR A 26 -6.24 -7.75 4.84
N ALA A 27 -5.57 -7.80 6.00
CA ALA A 27 -4.83 -8.97 6.45
C ALA A 27 -5.76 -10.19 6.58
N GLY A 28 -5.38 -11.31 5.93
CA GLY A 28 -6.14 -12.56 5.95
C GLY A 28 -7.44 -12.55 5.13
N LYS A 29 -7.79 -11.43 4.48
CA LYS A 29 -9.00 -11.31 3.65
C LYS A 29 -8.70 -11.42 2.16
N GLN A 30 -7.57 -10.86 1.71
CA GLN A 30 -7.14 -10.89 0.31
C GLN A 30 -5.64 -10.60 0.18
N HIS A 31 -5.08 -10.95 -0.98
CA HIS A 31 -3.72 -10.55 -1.35
C HIS A 31 -3.67 -9.06 -1.68
N VAL A 32 -2.58 -8.39 -1.30
CA VAL A 32 -2.38 -6.95 -1.50
C VAL A 32 -1.05 -6.73 -2.22
N MET A 33 -1.04 -5.87 -3.23
CA MET A 33 0.16 -5.44 -3.97
C MET A 33 0.33 -3.94 -3.80
N LEU A 34 1.53 -3.50 -3.44
CA LEU A 34 1.90 -2.08 -3.36
C LEU A 34 2.74 -1.71 -4.57
N LEU A 35 2.35 -0.63 -5.26
CA LEU A 35 3.09 -0.07 -6.37
C LEU A 35 3.44 1.38 -6.04
N PHE A 36 4.69 1.76 -6.28
CA PHE A 36 5.16 3.13 -6.16
C PHE A 36 5.47 3.64 -7.56
N TYR A 37 4.95 4.81 -7.90
CA TYR A 37 5.28 5.50 -9.15
C TYR A 37 5.63 6.96 -8.84
N PRO A 38 6.44 7.64 -9.68
CA PRO A 38 7.05 8.91 -9.30
C PRO A 38 6.07 10.08 -9.18
N LEU A 39 5.19 10.24 -10.17
CA LEU A 39 4.27 11.36 -10.24
C LEU A 39 3.17 11.12 -11.29
N ASP A 40 1.95 11.60 -11.01
CA ASP A 40 0.85 11.62 -11.97
C ASP A 40 1.16 12.49 -13.20
N PHE A 41 0.54 12.16 -14.35
CA PHE A 41 0.63 12.93 -15.59
C PHE A 41 2.06 13.12 -16.15
N THR A 42 2.96 12.19 -15.85
CA THR A 42 4.30 12.13 -16.45
C THR A 42 4.35 11.11 -17.58
N PRO A 43 4.95 11.43 -18.74
CA PRO A 43 5.15 10.44 -19.80
C PRO A 43 6.12 9.36 -19.30
N THR A 44 5.81 8.11 -19.64
CA THR A 44 6.63 6.92 -19.37
C THR A 44 7.73 6.76 -20.41
#